data_AF-A0A5N9C8V8-F1
#
_entry.id   AF-A0A5N9C8V8-F1
#
_cell.length_a   1.000
_cell.length_b   1.000
_cell.length_c   1.000
_cell.angle_alpha   90.00
_cell.angle_beta   90.00
_cell.angle_gamma   90.00
#
_symmetry.space_group_name_H-M   'P 1'
#
loop_
_entity.id
_entity.type
_entity.pdbx_description
1 polymer ?
#
loop_
_entity_poly.entity_id
_entity_poly.type
_entity_poly.pdbx_seq_one_letter_code
_entity_poly.pdbx_strand_id
1 'polypeptide(L)'
;MNSSPQRGLIETLAFGFSTIHRRTFLLLTPIFIDLFLWFGPKSTIAPLLLSDPAVTSIDNNGITSLLGMLNVWGLLAIQIPTVIGYTTIEISPVIIGQMDLHSWLVVIPLVTILAIFGILFSCVYRSMIASAIKNEPSSRNALMARVILAWLRFSVLAIAILCIPLMMIALIQMGYAVIASLLTIPILIAAFYAFFTIDALFVSNVGPKTAFQFAHLVVKKHFGAALGIFLVVTLISLGMALIWASLAMNSIGTLTAIVGNAYVATGLTASSMVFYQDRISTVQAQEG
;
A
#
# COMPACT_ATOMS: atom_id res chain seq x y z
N MET A 1 -34.15 -7.33 -10.14
CA MET A 1 -32.72 -7.29 -10.56
C MET A 1 -32.07 -8.58 -10.09
N ASN A 2 -31.60 -9.44 -10.99
CA ASN A 2 -30.87 -10.65 -10.58
C ASN A 2 -29.54 -10.22 -9.97
N SER A 3 -29.41 -10.32 -8.65
CA SER A 3 -28.12 -10.27 -7.99
C SER A 3 -27.29 -11.44 -8.53
N SER A 4 -26.19 -11.13 -9.23
CA SER A 4 -25.19 -12.15 -9.55
C SER A 4 -24.77 -12.83 -8.25
N PRO A 5 -24.71 -14.17 -8.18
CA PRO A 5 -24.39 -14.90 -6.96
C PRO A 5 -23.07 -14.40 -6.37
N GLN A 6 -23.03 -14.28 -5.05
CA GLN A 6 -21.84 -13.84 -4.33
C GLN A 6 -20.68 -14.79 -4.63
N ARG A 7 -19.63 -14.26 -5.26
CA ARG A 7 -18.43 -15.05 -5.58
C ARG A 7 -17.82 -15.61 -4.30
N GLY A 8 -17.36 -16.87 -4.37
CA GLY A 8 -16.49 -17.44 -3.35
C GLY A 8 -15.13 -16.74 -3.32
N LEU A 9 -14.32 -17.00 -2.29
CA LEU A 9 -12.98 -16.39 -2.17
C LEU A 9 -12.07 -16.76 -3.36
N ILE A 10 -12.09 -18.03 -3.78
CA ILE A 10 -11.29 -18.52 -4.92
C ILE A 10 -11.75 -17.86 -6.22
N GLU A 11 -13.06 -17.78 -6.45
CA GLU A 11 -13.63 -17.13 -7.64
C GLU A 11 -13.31 -15.63 -7.67
N THR A 12 -13.32 -14.98 -6.50
CA THR A 12 -12.94 -13.57 -6.36
C THR A 12 -11.48 -13.37 -6.77
N LEU A 13 -10.57 -14.22 -6.27
CA LEU A 13 -9.16 -14.20 -6.65
C LEU A 13 -8.99 -14.44 -8.15
N ALA A 14 -9.60 -15.51 -8.68
CA ALA A 14 -9.55 -15.85 -10.10
C ALA A 14 -10.05 -14.69 -10.97
N PHE A 15 -11.13 -14.03 -10.58
CA PHE A 15 -11.67 -12.88 -11.30
C PHE A 15 -10.72 -11.67 -11.25
N GLY A 16 -10.15 -11.34 -10.08
CA GLY A 16 -9.16 -10.27 -9.94
C GLY A 16 -7.95 -10.48 -10.85
N PHE A 17 -7.36 -11.68 -10.83
CA PHE A 17 -6.24 -12.04 -11.72
C PHE A 17 -6.64 -12.03 -13.21
N SER A 18 -7.83 -12.52 -13.55
CA SER A 18 -8.32 -12.50 -14.94
C SER A 18 -8.49 -11.07 -15.48
N THR A 19 -8.87 -10.13 -14.60
CA THR A 19 -9.01 -8.71 -14.95
C THR A 19 -7.66 -8.11 -15.31
N ILE A 20 -6.62 -8.43 -14.54
CA ILE A 20 -5.25 -7.96 -14.79
C ILE A 20 -4.67 -8.60 -16.06
N HIS A 21 -4.92 -9.90 -16.29
CA HIS A 21 -4.44 -10.59 -17.48
C HIS A 21 -4.97 -9.96 -18.78
N ARG A 22 -6.21 -9.48 -18.78
CA ARG A 22 -6.81 -8.77 -19.93
C ARG A 22 -6.35 -7.32 -20.06
N ARG A 23 -5.72 -6.76 -19.03
CA ARG A 23 -5.36 -5.33 -18.92
C ARG A 23 -3.95 -5.19 -18.34
N THR A 24 -2.98 -5.80 -19.00
CA THR A 24 -1.57 -5.84 -18.55
C THR A 24 -0.93 -4.47 -18.38
N PHE A 25 -1.46 -3.42 -19.02
CA PHE A 25 -1.03 -2.05 -18.81
C PHE A 25 -1.18 -1.56 -17.35
N LEU A 26 -2.05 -2.20 -16.54
CA LEU A 26 -2.19 -1.91 -15.11
C LEU A 26 -0.91 -2.22 -14.31
N LEU A 27 -0.04 -3.08 -14.85
CA LEU A 27 1.25 -3.43 -14.25
C LEU A 27 2.31 -2.34 -14.47
N LEU A 28 2.10 -1.42 -15.41
CA LEU A 28 3.10 -0.42 -15.75
C LEU A 28 3.40 0.52 -14.59
N THR A 29 2.40 0.90 -13.79
CA THR A 29 2.62 1.81 -12.65
C THR A 29 3.53 1.19 -11.58
N PRO A 30 3.25 0.01 -11.01
CA PRO A 30 4.15 -0.60 -10.03
C PRO A 30 5.52 -0.94 -10.63
N ILE A 31 5.59 -1.42 -11.87
CA ILE A 31 6.88 -1.69 -12.54
C ILE A 31 7.69 -0.40 -12.69
N PHE A 32 7.08 0.68 -13.16
CA PHE A 32 7.75 1.97 -13.34
C PHE A 32 8.31 2.49 -12.02
N ILE A 33 7.52 2.43 -10.94
CA ILE A 33 7.96 2.85 -9.61
C ILE A 33 9.10 1.95 -9.10
N ASP A 34 8.99 0.63 -9.22
CA ASP A 34 10.05 -0.29 -8.82
C ASP A 34 11.35 -0.05 -9.61
N LEU A 35 11.27 0.14 -10.93
CA LEU A 35 12.44 0.46 -11.75
C LEU A 35 13.03 1.80 -11.35
N PHE A 36 12.21 2.82 -11.14
CA PHE A 36 12.68 4.12 -10.65
C PHE A 36 13.41 3.97 -9.30
N LEU A 37 12.87 3.21 -8.36
CA LEU A 37 13.49 2.99 -7.06
C LEU A 37 14.73 2.09 -7.13
N TRP A 38 14.78 1.19 -8.10
CA TRP A 38 15.92 0.31 -8.31
C TRP A 38 17.13 1.04 -8.91
N PHE A 39 16.89 1.92 -9.89
CA PHE A 39 17.92 2.73 -10.56
C PHE A 39 18.15 4.10 -9.91
N GLY A 40 17.23 4.53 -9.05
CA GLY A 40 17.17 5.87 -8.50
C GLY A 40 18.02 6.08 -7.24
N PRO A 41 17.96 7.31 -6.69
CA PRO A 41 18.69 7.65 -5.48
C PRO A 41 18.21 6.85 -4.28
N LYS A 42 19.15 6.53 -3.39
CA LYS A 42 18.88 5.95 -2.08
C LYS A 42 19.21 6.99 -1.03
N SER A 43 18.25 7.30 -0.18
CA SER A 43 18.46 8.28 0.89
C SER A 43 17.88 7.76 2.19
N THR A 44 18.64 7.91 3.27
CA THR A 44 18.22 7.53 4.62
C THR A 44 18.18 8.74 5.54
N ILE A 45 17.28 8.69 6.53
CA ILE A 45 17.18 9.66 7.62
C ILE A 45 17.78 9.10 8.93
N ALA A 46 18.39 7.91 8.88
CA ALA A 46 18.98 7.27 10.05
C ALA A 46 19.93 8.19 10.83
N PRO A 47 20.85 8.98 10.22
CA PRO A 47 21.74 9.86 10.97
C PRO A 47 20.99 10.88 11.85
N LEU A 48 19.87 11.43 11.37
CA LEU A 48 19.06 12.38 12.13
C LEU A 48 18.38 11.71 13.31
N LEU A 49 17.83 10.52 13.12
CA LEU A 49 17.13 9.78 14.17
C LEU A 49 18.12 9.21 15.21
N LEU A 50 19.28 8.72 14.77
CA LEU A 50 20.29 8.12 15.64
C LEU A 50 21.19 9.15 16.34
N SER A 51 21.14 10.42 15.94
CA SER A 51 21.86 11.50 16.62
C SER A 51 21.23 11.90 17.97
N ASP A 52 20.00 11.45 18.25
CA ASP A 52 19.31 11.72 19.51
C ASP A 52 19.75 10.72 20.60
N PRO A 53 20.32 11.18 21.73
CA PRO A 53 20.72 10.32 22.84
C PRO A 53 19.59 9.42 23.35
N ALA A 54 18.33 9.88 23.29
CA ALA A 54 17.16 9.08 23.68
C ALA A 54 17.03 7.82 22.82
N VAL A 55 17.34 7.91 21.52
CA VAL A 55 17.25 6.80 20.56
C VAL A 55 18.39 5.80 20.77
N THR A 56 19.60 6.29 21.04
CA THR A 56 20.78 5.44 21.27
C THR A 56 20.78 4.74 22.63
N SER A 57 20.01 5.25 23.60
CA SER A 57 19.87 4.64 24.95
C SER A 57 19.00 3.38 24.95
N ILE A 58 18.20 3.18 23.91
CA ILE A 58 17.45 1.96 23.67
C ILE A 58 18.41 0.98 22.97
N ASP A 59 18.97 0.02 23.71
CA ASP A 59 19.80 -1.08 23.19
C ASP A 59 18.96 -2.06 22.34
N ASN A 60 18.45 -1.57 21.21
CA ASN A 60 17.70 -2.34 20.22
C ASN A 60 18.42 -2.20 18.88
N ASN A 61 19.49 -2.99 18.71
CA ASN A 61 20.19 -3.17 17.44
C ASN A 61 19.24 -3.48 16.25
N GLY A 62 18.04 -4.02 16.53
CA GLY A 62 16.98 -4.22 15.53
C GLY A 62 16.29 -2.95 15.01
N ILE A 63 16.11 -1.92 15.86
CA ILE A 63 15.46 -0.67 15.43
C ILE A 63 16.44 0.17 14.62
N THR A 64 17.70 0.25 15.05
CA THR A 64 18.74 1.02 14.36
C THR A 64 19.04 0.45 12.97
N SER A 65 19.09 -0.89 12.85
CA SER A 65 19.21 -1.57 11.55
C SER A 65 17.98 -1.35 10.66
N LEU A 66 16.76 -1.47 11.20
CA LEU A 66 15.53 -1.20 10.44
C LEU A 66 15.49 0.24 9.90
N LEU A 67 15.84 1.24 10.72
CA LEU A 67 15.87 2.64 10.31
C LEU A 67 16.93 2.91 9.22
N GLY A 68 18.10 2.26 9.32
CA GLY A 68 19.15 2.34 8.31
C GLY A 68 18.74 1.76 6.95
N MET A 69 17.86 0.76 6.96
CA MET A 69 17.33 0.15 5.75
C MET A 69 16.25 1.00 5.04
N LEU A 70 15.63 1.98 5.71
CA LEU A 70 14.54 2.74 5.13
C LEU A 70 15.03 3.69 4.02
N ASN A 71 14.52 3.50 2.81
CA ASN A 71 14.72 4.43 1.71
C ASN A 71 13.59 5.47 1.69
N VAL A 72 13.92 6.75 1.88
CA VAL A 72 12.95 7.87 1.85
C VAL A 72 12.21 7.95 0.52
N TRP A 73 12.87 7.58 -0.59
CA TRP A 73 12.27 7.56 -1.92
C TRP A 73 11.13 6.54 -2.04
N GLY A 74 11.09 5.54 -1.16
CA GLY A 74 10.00 4.58 -1.03
C GLY A 74 8.63 5.21 -0.78
N LEU A 75 8.57 6.45 -0.31
CA LEU A 75 7.32 7.20 -0.18
C LEU A 75 6.59 7.40 -1.51
N LEU A 76 7.28 7.32 -2.65
CA LEU A 76 6.62 7.32 -3.97
C LEU A 76 5.75 6.08 -4.21
N ALA A 77 5.98 5.01 -3.45
CA ALA A 77 5.25 3.75 -3.55
C ALA A 77 4.17 3.58 -2.47
N ILE A 78 3.74 4.65 -1.78
CA ILE A 78 2.65 4.56 -0.78
C ILE A 78 1.45 3.83 -1.39
N GLN A 79 0.98 2.76 -0.73
CA GLN A 79 -0.12 1.91 -1.19
C GLN A 79 0.00 1.35 -2.63
N ILE A 80 1.20 1.36 -3.20
CA ILE A 80 1.58 0.67 -4.43
C ILE A 80 2.47 -0.51 -4.02
N PRO A 81 2.16 -1.73 -4.49
CA PRO A 81 3.03 -2.86 -4.19
C PRO A 81 4.36 -2.72 -4.93
N THR A 82 5.45 -2.91 -4.18
CA THR A 82 6.83 -2.67 -4.64
C THR A 82 7.76 -3.68 -3.96
N VAL A 83 8.76 -4.17 -4.70
CA VAL A 83 9.80 -5.05 -4.14
C VAL A 83 10.94 -4.23 -3.55
N ILE A 84 11.27 -3.10 -4.19
CA ILE A 84 12.44 -2.28 -3.84
C ILE A 84 12.07 -1.19 -2.83
N GLY A 85 10.90 -0.58 -3.05
CA GLY A 85 10.15 0.34 -2.18
C GLY A 85 10.87 0.87 -0.96
N TYR A 86 10.89 0.03 0.04
CA TYR A 86 11.10 0.43 1.43
C TYR A 86 12.50 0.10 1.94
N THR A 87 13.38 -0.47 1.10
CA THR A 87 14.69 -0.96 1.51
C THR A 87 15.82 -0.34 0.68
N THR A 88 16.94 -0.04 1.33
CA THR A 88 18.20 0.34 0.70
C THR A 88 18.94 -0.90 0.20
N ILE A 89 18.31 -1.76 -0.61
CA ILE A 89 18.95 -2.98 -1.13
C ILE A 89 20.26 -2.62 -1.85
N GLU A 90 21.39 -3.19 -1.44
CA GLU A 90 22.73 -2.86 -1.99
C GLU A 90 22.88 -3.22 -3.49
N ILE A 91 22.03 -4.09 -4.02
CA ILE A 91 22.08 -4.65 -5.38
C ILE A 91 21.49 -3.69 -6.44
N SER A 92 21.65 -2.37 -6.25
CA SER A 92 21.34 -1.43 -7.33
C SER A 92 22.45 -1.51 -8.38
N PRO A 93 22.10 -1.66 -9.67
CA PRO A 93 23.08 -1.63 -10.76
C PRO A 93 23.75 -0.26 -10.92
N VAL A 94 23.27 0.77 -10.21
CA VAL A 94 23.75 2.15 -10.31
C VAL A 94 24.47 2.56 -9.02
N ILE A 95 25.67 3.10 -9.19
CA ILE A 95 26.56 3.65 -8.15
C ILE A 95 26.10 5.04 -7.70
N ILE A 96 24.79 5.29 -7.59
CA ILE A 96 24.34 6.47 -6.84
C ILE A 96 24.46 6.04 -5.38
N GLY A 97 25.58 6.42 -4.76
CA GLY A 97 25.86 6.11 -3.37
C GLY A 97 24.69 6.48 -2.47
N GLN A 98 24.54 5.77 -1.35
CA GLN A 98 23.56 6.12 -0.33
C GLN A 98 23.84 7.54 0.16
N MET A 99 22.82 8.39 0.09
CA MET A 99 22.88 9.77 0.57
C MET A 99 22.27 9.86 1.96
N ASP A 100 23.12 10.13 2.93
CA ASP A 100 22.73 10.34 4.31
C ASP A 100 22.19 11.76 4.48
N LEU A 101 20.92 11.87 4.92
CA LEU A 101 20.27 13.16 5.14
C LEU A 101 20.54 13.62 6.57
N HIS A 102 21.23 14.74 6.72
CA HIS A 102 21.66 15.29 8.02
C HIS A 102 20.89 16.55 8.47
N SER A 103 19.85 16.98 7.74
CA SER A 103 19.10 18.20 8.07
C SER A 103 17.60 18.04 7.94
N TRP A 104 16.87 18.31 9.02
CA TRP A 104 15.39 18.33 9.00
C TRP A 104 14.80 19.35 8.03
N LEU A 105 15.51 20.46 7.77
CA LEU A 105 15.08 21.45 6.78
C LEU A 105 15.05 20.91 5.35
N VAL A 106 15.86 19.89 5.06
CA VAL A 106 15.86 19.20 3.76
C VAL A 106 14.87 18.04 3.77
N VAL A 107 14.87 17.26 4.85
CA VAL A 107 14.03 16.05 4.97
C VAL A 107 12.55 16.38 4.94
N ILE A 108 12.10 17.39 5.69
CA ILE A 108 10.66 17.70 5.80
C ILE A 108 10.07 18.05 4.42
N PRO A 109 10.62 19.01 3.63
CA PRO A 109 10.15 19.27 2.29
C PRO A 109 10.24 18.06 1.36
N LEU A 110 11.35 17.31 1.40
CA LEU A 110 11.54 16.13 0.55
C LEU A 110 10.48 15.07 0.83
N VAL A 111 10.31 14.65 2.08
CA VAL A 111 9.28 13.69 2.52
C VAL A 111 7.89 14.18 2.15
N THR A 112 7.60 15.47 2.34
CA THR A 112 6.30 16.06 2.00
C THR A 112 6.01 15.96 0.49
N ILE A 113 6.98 16.33 -0.33
CA ILE A 113 6.88 16.26 -1.80
C ILE A 113 6.72 14.80 -2.23
N LEU A 114 7.55 13.89 -1.74
CA LEU A 114 7.49 12.48 -2.10
C LEU A 114 6.18 11.83 -1.65
N ALA A 115 5.66 12.17 -0.48
CA ALA A 115 4.36 11.68 -0.02
C ALA A 115 3.22 12.20 -0.90
N ILE A 116 3.23 13.48 -1.27
CA ILE A 116 2.27 14.08 -2.20
C ILE A 116 2.23 13.32 -3.53
N PHE A 117 3.40 13.08 -4.13
CA PHE A 117 3.51 12.35 -5.39
C PHE A 117 3.20 10.86 -5.23
N GLY A 118 3.60 10.25 -4.13
CA GLY A 118 3.28 8.85 -3.82
C GLY A 118 1.78 8.61 -3.77
N ILE A 119 1.05 9.45 -3.03
CA ILE A 119 -0.43 9.41 -2.96
C ILE A 119 -1.03 9.61 -4.37
N LEU A 120 -0.49 10.53 -5.17
CA LEU A 120 -0.94 10.73 -6.55
C LEU A 120 -0.77 9.46 -7.40
N PHE A 121 0.40 8.81 -7.33
CA PHE A 121 0.65 7.55 -8.02
C PHE A 121 -0.29 6.44 -7.54
N SER A 122 -0.55 6.32 -6.22
CA SER A 122 -1.52 5.35 -5.70
C SER A 122 -2.91 5.61 -6.27
N CYS A 123 -3.31 6.87 -6.37
CA CYS A 123 -4.60 7.25 -6.94
C CYS A 123 -4.71 6.88 -8.41
N VAL A 124 -3.69 7.15 -9.22
CA VAL A 124 -3.64 6.70 -10.62
C VAL A 124 -3.78 5.18 -10.69
N TYR A 125 -2.93 4.44 -9.97
CA TYR A 125 -2.91 2.99 -9.95
C TYR A 125 -4.26 2.38 -9.54
N ARG A 126 -4.81 2.80 -8.40
CA ARG A 126 -6.07 2.25 -7.86
C ARG A 126 -7.30 2.68 -8.66
N SER A 127 -7.35 3.91 -9.18
CA SER A 127 -8.44 4.34 -10.06
C SER A 127 -8.45 3.59 -11.38
N MET A 128 -7.28 3.22 -11.93
CA MET A 128 -7.20 2.39 -13.14
C MET A 128 -7.71 0.97 -12.88
N ILE A 129 -7.34 0.35 -11.75
CA ILE A 129 -7.86 -0.97 -11.35
C ILE A 129 -9.37 -0.92 -11.11
N ALA A 130 -9.87 0.07 -10.37
CA ALA A 130 -11.30 0.22 -10.11
C ALA A 130 -12.11 0.43 -11.41
N SER A 131 -11.60 1.24 -12.34
CA SER A 131 -12.21 1.43 -13.67
C SER A 131 -12.21 0.14 -14.48
N ALA A 132 -11.14 -0.66 -14.36
CA ALA A 132 -11.01 -1.93 -15.05
C ALA A 132 -12.01 -2.99 -14.57
N ILE A 133 -12.20 -3.09 -13.26
CA ILE A 133 -13.16 -4.01 -12.64
C ILE A 133 -14.60 -3.67 -13.04
N LYS A 134 -14.94 -2.38 -13.04
CA LYS A 134 -16.29 -1.92 -13.37
C LYS A 134 -16.61 -1.89 -14.87
N ASN A 135 -15.62 -2.15 -15.73
CA ASN A 135 -15.74 -1.96 -17.17
C ASN A 135 -16.27 -0.56 -17.55
N GLU A 136 -15.89 0.47 -16.79
CA GLU A 136 -16.29 1.85 -17.09
C GLU A 136 -15.62 2.31 -18.40
N PRO A 137 -16.35 3.05 -19.27
CA PRO A 137 -15.79 3.55 -20.52
C PRO A 137 -14.57 4.44 -20.25
N SER A 138 -13.50 4.18 -20.98
CA SER A 138 -12.18 4.77 -20.78
C SER A 138 -12.07 6.17 -21.37
N SER A 139 -12.94 7.10 -20.96
CA SER A 139 -12.72 8.51 -21.29
C SER A 139 -11.59 9.06 -20.40
N ARG A 140 -10.54 9.57 -21.04
CA ARG A 140 -9.35 10.12 -20.36
C ARG A 140 -9.74 11.22 -19.36
N ASN A 141 -10.71 12.07 -19.71
CA ASN A 141 -11.16 13.17 -18.87
C ASN A 141 -11.88 12.68 -17.60
N ALA A 142 -12.74 11.65 -17.70
CA ALA A 142 -13.38 11.09 -16.52
C ALA A 142 -12.36 10.40 -15.60
N LEU A 143 -11.36 9.71 -16.16
CA LEU A 143 -10.28 9.12 -15.37
C LEU A 143 -9.49 10.21 -14.63
N MET A 144 -9.12 11.30 -15.31
CA MET A 144 -8.37 12.40 -14.70
C MET A 144 -9.15 13.06 -13.56
N ALA A 145 -10.44 13.35 -13.77
CA ALA A 145 -11.31 13.90 -12.73
C ALA A 145 -11.44 12.97 -11.53
N ARG A 146 -11.57 11.66 -11.76
CA ARG A 146 -11.57 10.64 -10.70
C ARG A 146 -10.26 10.62 -9.93
N VAL A 147 -9.11 10.65 -10.60
CA VAL A 147 -7.79 10.66 -9.97
C VAL A 147 -7.61 11.90 -9.09
N ILE A 148 -7.95 13.10 -9.59
CA ILE A 148 -7.82 14.35 -8.82
C ILE A 148 -8.71 14.32 -7.57
N LEU A 149 -9.98 13.90 -7.74
CA LEU A 149 -10.91 13.82 -6.63
C LEU A 149 -10.51 12.75 -5.62
N ALA A 150 -10.03 11.60 -6.09
CA ALA A 150 -9.50 10.55 -5.25
C ALA A 150 -8.24 11.00 -4.52
N TRP A 151 -7.37 11.79 -5.15
CA TRP A 151 -6.15 12.33 -4.55
C TRP A 151 -6.45 13.23 -3.36
N LEU A 152 -7.42 14.15 -3.48
CA LEU A 152 -7.87 14.99 -2.37
C LEU A 152 -8.46 14.17 -1.22
N ARG A 153 -9.31 13.18 -1.53
CA ARG A 153 -9.98 12.34 -0.52
C ARG A 153 -9.00 11.38 0.16
N PHE A 154 -8.13 10.75 -0.62
CA PHE A 154 -7.18 9.75 -0.14
C PHE A 154 -6.03 10.39 0.63
N SER A 155 -5.67 11.64 0.36
CA SER A 155 -4.64 12.37 1.13
C SER A 155 -4.95 12.40 2.63
N VAL A 156 -6.20 12.64 3.02
CA VAL A 156 -6.62 12.65 4.44
C VAL A 156 -6.42 11.27 5.08
N LEU A 157 -6.81 10.21 4.37
CA LEU A 157 -6.66 8.83 4.85
C LEU A 157 -5.19 8.40 4.89
N ALA A 158 -4.40 8.77 3.89
CA ALA A 158 -2.98 8.45 3.80
C ALA A 158 -2.20 9.10 4.95
N ILE A 159 -2.49 10.36 5.29
CA ILE A 159 -1.89 11.03 6.46
C ILE A 159 -2.23 10.27 7.74
N ALA A 160 -3.51 9.92 7.96
CA ALA A 160 -3.91 9.16 9.14
C ALA A 160 -3.19 7.80 9.25
N ILE A 161 -3.03 7.09 8.13
CA ILE A 161 -2.31 5.81 8.08
C ILE A 161 -0.82 6.00 8.38
N LEU A 162 -0.19 7.05 7.84
CA LEU A 162 1.24 7.34 8.08
C LEU A 162 1.52 7.83 9.50
N CYS A 163 0.56 8.51 10.14
CA CYS A 163 0.70 8.95 11.52
C CYS A 163 0.77 7.78 12.51
N ILE A 164 0.18 6.62 12.21
CA ILE A 164 0.18 5.45 13.11
C ILE A 164 1.60 4.91 13.36
N PRO A 165 2.40 4.50 12.34
CA PRO A 165 3.75 4.02 12.57
C PRO A 165 4.66 5.12 13.14
N LEU A 166 4.48 6.39 12.75
CA LEU A 166 5.23 7.51 13.33
C LEU A 166 4.93 7.69 14.83
N MET A 167 3.66 7.57 15.22
CA MET A 167 3.24 7.60 16.62
C MET A 167 3.82 6.41 17.39
N MET A 168 3.84 5.20 16.82
CA MET A 168 4.48 4.04 17.45
C MET A 168 5.96 4.27 17.69
N ILE A 169 6.68 4.75 16.67
CA ILE A 169 8.10 5.10 16.79
C ILE A 169 8.28 6.13 17.89
N ALA A 170 7.51 7.22 17.89
CA ALA A 170 7.60 8.26 18.91
C ALA A 170 7.36 7.72 20.34
N LEU A 171 6.34 6.87 20.54
CA LEU A 171 6.08 6.25 21.84
C LEU A 171 7.24 5.38 22.31
N ILE A 172 7.84 4.61 21.42
CA ILE A 172 9.02 3.80 21.73
C ILE A 172 10.19 4.70 22.13
N GLN A 173 10.43 5.79 21.39
CA GLN A 173 11.50 6.74 21.69
C GLN A 173 11.33 7.46 23.03
N MET A 174 10.08 7.70 23.43
CA MET A 174 9.76 8.32 24.73
C MET A 174 9.79 7.31 25.90
N GLY A 175 10.24 6.06 25.68
CA GLY A 175 10.32 5.02 26.70
C GLY A 175 9.00 4.31 26.99
N TYR A 176 7.96 4.53 26.19
CA TYR A 176 6.63 3.94 26.35
C TYR A 176 6.42 2.66 25.52
N ALA A 177 7.42 1.78 25.48
CA ALA A 177 7.38 0.56 24.66
C ALA A 177 6.22 -0.38 25.02
N VAL A 178 5.83 -0.46 26.30
CA VAL A 178 4.66 -1.24 26.75
C VAL A 178 3.37 -0.71 26.15
N ILE A 179 3.18 0.62 26.14
CA ILE A 179 2.01 1.26 25.52
C ILE A 179 2.01 1.00 24.01
N ALA A 180 3.16 1.16 23.36
CA ALA A 180 3.30 0.85 21.92
C ALA A 180 2.90 -0.61 21.62
N SER A 181 3.28 -1.55 22.49
CA SER A 181 2.94 -2.98 22.36
C SER A 181 1.44 -3.24 22.55
N LEU A 182 0.80 -2.59 23.54
CA LEU A 182 -0.64 -2.69 23.78
C LEU A 182 -1.47 -2.13 22.61
N LEU A 183 -0.95 -1.16 21.87
CA LEU A 183 -1.61 -0.59 20.69
C LEU A 183 -1.56 -1.51 19.45
N THR A 184 -0.77 -2.59 19.46
CA THR A 184 -0.64 -3.49 18.32
C THR A 184 -1.98 -4.08 17.88
N ILE A 185 -2.81 -4.57 18.81
CA ILE A 185 -4.12 -5.16 18.48
C ILE A 185 -5.08 -4.11 17.88
N PRO A 186 -5.29 -2.93 18.50
CA PRO A 186 -6.03 -1.84 17.87
C PRO A 186 -5.54 -1.46 16.47
N ILE A 187 -4.22 -1.46 16.24
CA ILE A 187 -3.63 -1.14 14.95
C ILE A 187 -3.93 -2.24 13.92
N LEU A 188 -3.87 -3.51 14.30
CA LEU A 188 -4.26 -4.62 13.41
C LEU A 188 -5.75 -4.53 13.03
N ILE A 189 -6.62 -4.19 13.98
CA ILE A 189 -8.04 -3.95 13.70
C ILE A 189 -8.19 -2.75 12.77
N ALA A 190 -7.50 -1.64 13.03
CA ALA A 190 -7.53 -0.46 12.18
C ALA A 190 -7.03 -0.78 10.76
N ALA A 191 -5.98 -1.58 10.61
CA ALA A 191 -5.45 -2.04 9.32
C ALA A 191 -6.48 -2.91 8.56
N PHE A 192 -7.19 -3.80 9.26
CA PHE A 192 -8.26 -4.62 8.69
C PHE A 192 -9.41 -3.75 8.14
N TYR A 193 -9.83 -2.70 8.87
CA TYR A 193 -10.83 -1.76 8.37
C TYR A 193 -10.29 -0.84 7.27
N ALA A 194 -9.03 -0.40 7.38
CA ALA A 194 -8.38 0.46 6.38
C ALA A 194 -8.26 -0.26 5.03
N PHE A 195 -7.96 -1.56 5.04
CA PHE A 195 -7.93 -2.41 3.85
C PHE A 195 -9.19 -2.23 2.98
N PHE A 196 -10.37 -2.41 3.57
CA PHE A 196 -11.64 -2.22 2.87
C PHE A 196 -12.03 -0.75 2.67
N THR A 197 -11.62 0.15 3.57
CA THR A 197 -11.91 1.59 3.43
C THR A 197 -11.22 2.16 2.19
N ILE A 198 -10.00 1.74 1.91
CA ILE A 198 -9.28 2.13 0.69
C ILE A 198 -10.02 1.61 -0.53
N ASP A 199 -10.37 0.32 -0.56
CA ASP A 199 -11.12 -0.25 -1.69
C ASP A 199 -12.48 0.45 -1.88
N ALA A 200 -13.19 0.77 -0.81
CA ALA A 200 -14.44 1.52 -0.85
C ALA A 200 -14.29 2.93 -1.44
N LEU A 201 -13.23 3.65 -1.07
CA LEU A 201 -12.94 4.99 -1.57
C LEU A 201 -12.78 4.98 -3.09
N PHE A 202 -12.04 4.01 -3.63
CA PHE A 202 -11.75 3.93 -5.06
C PHE A 202 -12.88 3.27 -5.86
N VAL A 203 -13.41 2.14 -5.39
CA VAL A 203 -14.45 1.40 -6.09
C VAL A 203 -15.78 2.14 -6.00
N SER A 204 -16.21 2.65 -4.86
CA SER A 204 -17.49 3.37 -4.78
C SER A 204 -17.39 4.85 -5.15
N ASN A 205 -16.19 5.39 -5.37
CA ASN A 205 -15.93 6.79 -5.66
C ASN A 205 -16.58 7.76 -4.63
N VAL A 206 -16.49 7.38 -3.35
CA VAL A 206 -17.07 8.13 -2.22
C VAL A 206 -15.98 8.81 -1.38
N GLY A 207 -16.37 9.74 -0.50
CA GLY A 207 -15.46 10.37 0.46
C GLY A 207 -15.02 9.43 1.58
N PRO A 208 -13.97 9.77 2.36
CA PRO A 208 -13.37 8.87 3.35
C PRO A 208 -14.35 8.38 4.43
N LYS A 209 -15.23 9.26 4.91
CA LYS A 209 -16.25 8.91 5.91
C LYS A 209 -17.21 7.83 5.38
N THR A 210 -17.75 8.04 4.19
CA THR A 210 -18.67 7.09 3.56
C THR A 210 -17.95 5.79 3.17
N ALA A 211 -16.69 5.89 2.73
CA ALA A 211 -15.85 4.72 2.45
C ALA A 211 -15.68 3.84 3.70
N PHE A 212 -15.41 4.44 4.86
CA PHE A 212 -15.33 3.73 6.12
C PHE A 212 -16.67 3.11 6.53
N GLN A 213 -17.78 3.82 6.32
CA GLN A 213 -19.13 3.27 6.59
C GLN A 213 -19.41 2.05 5.71
N PHE A 214 -19.08 2.09 4.43
CA PHE A 214 -19.24 0.94 3.53
C PHE A 214 -18.32 -0.22 3.90
N ALA A 215 -17.06 0.05 4.23
CA ALA A 215 -16.14 -0.95 4.75
C ALA A 215 -16.70 -1.60 6.02
N HIS A 216 -17.22 -0.81 6.95
CA HIS A 216 -17.83 -1.31 8.17
C HIS A 216 -19.08 -2.16 7.90
N LEU A 217 -19.94 -1.77 6.96
CA LEU A 217 -21.10 -2.56 6.58
C LEU A 217 -20.70 -3.92 5.97
N VAL A 218 -19.70 -3.93 5.09
CA VAL A 218 -19.16 -5.17 4.50
C VAL A 218 -18.60 -6.08 5.59
N VAL A 219 -17.76 -5.55 6.49
CA VAL A 219 -17.17 -6.32 7.59
C VAL A 219 -18.24 -6.84 8.55
N LYS A 220 -19.23 -6.01 8.90
CA LYS A 220 -20.31 -6.38 9.83
C LYS A 220 -21.20 -7.48 9.26
N LYS A 221 -21.60 -7.38 7.99
CA LYS A 221 -22.52 -8.35 7.35
C LYS A 221 -21.81 -9.61 6.84
N HIS A 222 -20.52 -9.53 6.54
CA HIS A 222 -19.76 -10.61 5.91
C HIS A 222 -18.41 -10.87 6.60
N PHE A 223 -18.36 -10.83 7.93
CA PHE A 223 -17.12 -10.88 8.72
C PHE A 223 -16.18 -12.03 8.34
N GLY A 224 -16.68 -13.28 8.33
CA GLY A 224 -15.83 -14.45 8.04
C GLY A 224 -15.20 -14.42 6.65
N ALA A 225 -15.97 -14.00 5.63
CA ALA A 225 -15.46 -13.87 4.27
C ALA A 225 -14.51 -12.66 4.13
N ALA A 226 -14.82 -11.54 4.80
CA ALA A 226 -13.98 -10.35 4.81
C ALA A 226 -12.63 -10.62 5.49
N LEU A 227 -12.64 -11.31 6.62
CA LEU A 227 -11.44 -11.79 7.30
C LEU A 227 -10.68 -12.78 6.41
N GLY A 228 -11.39 -13.71 5.76
CA GLY A 228 -10.80 -14.67 4.83
C GLY A 228 -10.03 -14.02 3.68
N ILE A 229 -10.63 -13.07 2.96
CA ILE A 229 -9.93 -12.38 1.86
C ILE A 229 -8.77 -11.54 2.37
N PHE A 230 -8.92 -10.85 3.52
CA PHE A 230 -7.85 -10.07 4.13
C PHE A 230 -6.65 -10.96 4.49
N LEU A 231 -6.91 -12.09 5.15
CA LEU A 231 -5.87 -13.05 5.54
C LEU A 231 -5.20 -13.67 4.31
N VAL A 232 -5.97 -14.10 3.30
CA VAL A 232 -5.40 -14.69 2.08
C VAL A 232 -4.53 -13.68 1.33
N VAL A 233 -5.02 -12.46 1.12
CA VAL A 233 -4.24 -11.40 0.44
C VAL A 233 -2.97 -11.08 1.23
N THR A 234 -3.08 -10.94 2.56
CA THR A 234 -1.93 -10.63 3.42
C THR A 234 -0.92 -11.78 3.45
N LEU A 235 -1.37 -13.02 3.63
CA LEU A 235 -0.53 -14.21 3.68
C LEU A 235 0.21 -14.42 2.36
N ILE A 236 -0.48 -14.30 1.22
CA ILE A 236 0.17 -14.39 -0.09
C ILE A 236 1.17 -13.25 -0.25
N SER A 237 0.81 -12.01 0.09
CA SER A 237 1.72 -10.87 -0.04
C SER A 237 3.00 -11.05 0.79
N LEU A 238 2.87 -11.53 2.04
CA LEU A 238 4.00 -11.84 2.92
C LEU A 238 4.85 -12.99 2.39
N GLY A 239 4.22 -14.09 1.98
CA GLY A 239 4.93 -15.26 1.42
C GLY A 239 5.68 -14.91 0.13
N MET A 240 5.07 -14.11 -0.75
CA MET A 240 5.71 -13.65 -1.98
C MET A 240 6.86 -12.69 -1.71
N ALA A 241 6.77 -11.83 -0.69
CA ALA A 241 7.89 -10.96 -0.31
C ALA A 241 9.16 -11.76 0.01
N LEU A 242 9.03 -12.92 0.67
CA LEU A 242 10.16 -13.82 0.95
C LEU A 242 10.75 -14.43 -0.33
N ILE A 243 9.90 -14.81 -1.28
CA ILE A 243 10.31 -15.35 -2.59
C ILE A 243 11.01 -14.27 -3.42
N TRP A 244 10.50 -13.04 -3.40
CA TRP A 244 11.11 -11.90 -4.09
C TRP A 244 12.48 -11.55 -3.50
N ALA A 245 12.60 -11.57 -2.18
CA ALA A 245 13.88 -11.34 -1.52
C ALA A 245 14.94 -12.39 -1.90
N SER A 246 14.56 -13.67 -2.02
CA SER A 246 15.50 -14.73 -2.43
C SER A 246 15.84 -14.69 -3.92
N LEU A 247 14.98 -14.15 -4.77
CA LEU A 247 15.25 -13.94 -6.20
C LEU A 247 16.07 -12.68 -6.46
N ALA A 248 15.86 -11.61 -5.70
CA ALA A 248 16.49 -10.30 -5.91
C ALA A 248 17.97 -10.25 -5.49
N MET A 249 18.70 -11.36 -5.62
CA MET A 249 20.13 -11.51 -5.29
C MET A 249 21.06 -11.07 -6.43
N ASN A 250 20.52 -10.87 -7.64
CA ASN A 250 21.23 -10.36 -8.81
C ASN A 250 20.25 -9.57 -9.70
N SER A 251 20.76 -8.80 -10.66
CA SER A 251 19.93 -7.88 -11.45
C SER A 251 18.81 -8.56 -12.25
N ILE A 252 19.04 -9.77 -12.78
CA ILE A 252 18.02 -10.52 -13.53
C ILE A 252 16.92 -11.01 -12.59
N GLY A 253 17.32 -11.53 -11.43
CA GLY A 253 16.40 -11.95 -10.38
C GLY A 253 15.61 -10.78 -9.80
N THR A 254 16.23 -9.60 -9.65
CA THR A 254 15.53 -8.37 -9.26
C THR A 254 14.50 -7.96 -10.30
N LEU A 255 14.84 -7.94 -11.60
CA LEU A 255 13.89 -7.64 -12.66
C LEU A 255 12.71 -8.63 -12.67
N THR A 256 13.01 -9.92 -12.47
CA THR A 256 12.00 -10.98 -12.35
C THR A 256 11.08 -10.74 -11.17
N ALA A 257 11.65 -10.37 -10.01
CA ALA A 257 10.89 -10.05 -8.80
C ALA A 257 10.01 -8.81 -9.01
N ILE A 258 10.50 -7.76 -9.67
CA ILE A 258 9.72 -6.54 -9.99
C ILE A 258 8.48 -6.91 -10.83
N VAL A 259 8.68 -7.62 -11.94
CA VAL A 259 7.59 -7.99 -12.85
C VAL A 259 6.61 -8.97 -12.18
N GLY A 260 7.14 -9.98 -11.48
CA GLY A 260 6.34 -10.97 -10.76
C GLY A 260 5.52 -10.35 -9.63
N ASN A 261 6.12 -9.47 -8.84
CA ASN A 261 5.44 -8.76 -7.76
C ASN A 261 4.36 -7.83 -8.30
N ALA A 262 4.67 -7.07 -9.35
CA ALA A 262 3.68 -6.23 -10.02
C ALA A 262 2.46 -7.06 -10.44
N TYR A 263 2.67 -8.22 -11.06
CA TYR A 263 1.57 -9.10 -11.45
C TYR A 263 0.77 -9.63 -10.26
N VAL A 264 1.44 -10.25 -9.28
CA VAL A 264 0.78 -10.89 -8.14
C VAL A 264 0.05 -9.86 -7.28
N ALA A 265 0.72 -8.79 -6.89
CA ALA A 265 0.15 -7.81 -5.98
C ALA A 265 -0.94 -6.95 -6.64
N THR A 266 -0.84 -6.68 -7.95
CA THR A 266 -1.94 -6.04 -8.70
C THR A 266 -3.13 -6.99 -8.80
N GLY A 267 -2.92 -8.29 -9.04
CA GLY A 267 -3.97 -9.30 -9.02
C GLY A 267 -4.69 -9.38 -7.66
N LEU A 268 -3.94 -9.37 -6.56
CA LEU A 268 -4.50 -9.35 -5.20
C LEU A 268 -5.26 -8.06 -4.90
N THR A 269 -4.73 -6.90 -5.30
CA THR A 269 -5.41 -5.60 -5.16
C THR A 269 -6.72 -5.58 -5.95
N ALA A 270 -6.73 -6.11 -7.18
CA ALA A 270 -7.95 -6.22 -7.97
C ALA A 270 -8.95 -7.19 -7.31
N SER A 271 -8.47 -8.28 -6.74
CA SER A 271 -9.31 -9.27 -6.05
C SER A 271 -9.99 -8.68 -4.80
N SER A 272 -9.29 -7.86 -4.01
CA SER A 272 -9.89 -7.21 -2.84
C SER A 272 -10.97 -6.19 -3.25
N MET A 273 -10.72 -5.43 -4.32
CA MET A 273 -11.71 -4.51 -4.89
C MET A 273 -12.95 -5.23 -5.44
N VAL A 274 -12.77 -6.37 -6.09
CA VAL A 274 -13.88 -7.22 -6.59
C VAL A 274 -14.69 -7.77 -5.42
N PHE A 275 -14.01 -8.28 -4.38
CA PHE A 275 -14.67 -8.76 -3.16
C PHE A 275 -15.53 -7.66 -2.55
N TYR A 276 -14.94 -6.47 -2.36
CA TYR A 276 -15.65 -5.33 -1.82
C TYR A 276 -16.87 -4.98 -2.67
N GLN A 277 -16.71 -4.89 -4.00
CA GLN A 277 -17.79 -4.54 -4.93
C GLN A 277 -18.99 -5.50 -4.82
N ASP A 278 -18.74 -6.80 -4.84
CA ASP A 278 -19.79 -7.83 -4.77
C ASP A 278 -20.57 -7.77 -3.45
N ARG A 279 -19.86 -7.53 -2.35
CA ARG A 279 -20.47 -7.50 -1.02
C ARG A 279 -21.26 -6.21 -0.82
N ILE A 280 -20.71 -5.05 -1.16
CA ILE A 280 -21.43 -3.79 -0.98
C ILE A 280 -22.67 -3.70 -1.88
N SER A 281 -22.63 -4.22 -3.11
CA SER A 281 -23.79 -4.25 -4.00
C SER A 281 -24.92 -5.13 -3.46
N THR A 282 -24.57 -6.27 -2.84
CA THR A 282 -25.57 -7.13 -2.20
C THR A 282 -26.21 -6.44 -1.00
N VAL A 283 -25.40 -5.78 -0.17
CA VAL A 283 -25.86 -5.06 1.02
C VAL A 283 -26.83 -3.94 0.65
N GLN A 284 -26.49 -3.15 -0.38
CA GLN A 284 -27.33 -2.07 -0.87
C GLN A 284 -28.64 -2.56 -1.49
N ALA A 285 -28.63 -3.70 -2.18
CA ALA A 285 -29.83 -4.29 -2.76
C ALA A 285 -30.79 -4.90 -1.72
N GLN A 286 -30.34 -5.14 -0.48
CA GLN A 286 -31.17 -5.62 0.62
C GLN A 286 -31.76 -4.48 1.47
N GLU A 287 -31.20 -3.27 1.38
CA GLU A 287 -31.60 -2.10 2.17
C GLU A 287 -32.42 -1.08 1.37
N GLY A 288 -32.53 -1.25 0.05
CA GLY A 288 -33.39 -0.46 -0.84
C GLY A 288 -34.58 -1.26 -1.32
#